data_AF-A0A2T1C824-F1
#
_entry.id   AF-A0A2T1C824-F1
#
_cell.length_a   1.000
_cell.length_b   1.000
_cell.length_c   1.000
_cell.angle_alpha   90.00
_cell.angle_beta   90.00
_cell.angle_gamma   90.00
#
_symmetry.space_group_name_H-M   'P 1'
#
loop_
_entity.id
_entity.type
_entity.pdbx_description
1 polymer ?
#
loop_
_entity_poly.entity_id
_entity_poly.type
_entity_poly.pdbx_seq_one_letter_code
_entity_poly.pdbx_strand_id
1 'polypeptide(L)'
;TGVVGLQNLGGLPADLVISTPTVYALTGMGAFFSAVTRGPMTAIVIVFEMTADFNLVLPLMIGSITASFVAQEVFKGSIYHHLLESRGIYLEATDTSDRSWSRLTAADIMERQVETLSSQITINETIQTFAKSHHRGFPVVTDGKLVGIISQSDLAQAAEQRIDGDLLLSQMMTQKLITVNPTDSLTHVLHCLKHYQIGRLPVTEGRKLVGIITRADIIRAQSDRVTGESKPLGAKPEPSYVVYQTQAPATGQGRLLVPLSNPKTLDALLQIAMAIAKQRNYEIECIQAIVLPQQLNLRETAVDITKSRQLLARAVKQGQMQQISVHTQIRVTHDVSHAVLEAVTERHINLLLMGWQGHTSTPGRIFGDVADTAIRQAPCDVVLVKLGMKSTGLNRWLVPIAGGPNARYAIALLPALVTLSQQPEINLCQVFHPSKSERNPKLLTQETRSLQKQISCPVIPISLCASSVAEAALDLTQKQQCDAIILGASRESLLKQVVQGNIPEAIARNCDCTVILVRKAIGHQ
;
A
#
# COMPACT_ATOMS: atom_id res chain seq x y z
N THR A 1 -21.77 -16.87 -69.65
CA THR A 1 -21.84 -18.35 -69.73
C THR A 1 -20.80 -19.00 -68.82
N GLY A 2 -20.98 -18.86 -67.50
CA GLY A 2 -20.06 -19.44 -66.50
C GLY A 2 -20.71 -19.64 -65.13
N VAL A 3 -22.04 -19.81 -65.10
CA VAL A 3 -22.83 -20.03 -63.88
C VAL A 3 -23.50 -21.39 -63.99
N VAL A 4 -22.74 -22.48 -63.88
CA VAL A 4 -23.30 -23.85 -63.80
C VAL A 4 -22.60 -24.71 -62.73
N GLY A 5 -21.54 -24.22 -62.07
CA GLY A 5 -20.71 -25.07 -61.21
C GLY A 5 -21.06 -25.17 -59.72
N LEU A 6 -21.98 -24.37 -59.18
CA LEU A 6 -22.15 -24.22 -57.72
C LEU A 6 -23.57 -24.51 -57.20
N GLN A 7 -24.45 -25.09 -58.02
CA GLN A 7 -25.85 -25.32 -57.67
C GLN A 7 -26.11 -26.48 -56.69
N ASN A 8 -25.09 -27.25 -56.27
CA ASN A 8 -25.30 -28.51 -55.53
C ASN A 8 -24.52 -28.67 -54.21
N LEU A 9 -24.04 -27.60 -53.58
CA LEU A 9 -23.43 -27.67 -52.24
C LEU A 9 -24.18 -26.76 -51.26
N GLY A 10 -25.18 -27.35 -50.60
CA GLY A 10 -25.77 -26.80 -49.38
C GLY A 10 -27.19 -26.24 -49.53
N GLY A 11 -28.17 -27.09 -49.89
CA GLY A 11 -29.56 -27.06 -49.38
C GLY A 11 -30.35 -25.74 -49.29
N LEU A 12 -29.95 -24.67 -49.98
CA LEU A 12 -30.66 -23.40 -49.98
C LEU A 12 -31.61 -23.35 -51.19
N PRO A 13 -32.88 -22.94 -51.01
CA PRO A 13 -33.85 -22.87 -52.09
C PRO A 13 -33.38 -21.91 -53.20
N ALA A 14 -33.57 -22.32 -54.46
CA ALA A 14 -33.12 -21.60 -55.66
C ALA A 14 -33.70 -20.18 -55.80
N ASP A 15 -34.73 -19.83 -55.03
CA ASP A 15 -35.37 -18.52 -55.00
C ASP A 15 -34.55 -17.45 -54.25
N LEU A 16 -33.47 -17.83 -53.54
CA LEU A 16 -32.60 -16.87 -52.84
C LEU A 16 -31.57 -16.15 -53.75
N VAL A 17 -31.50 -16.52 -55.04
CA VAL A 17 -30.38 -16.15 -55.93
C VAL A 17 -30.69 -15.02 -56.92
N ILE A 18 -31.92 -14.46 -56.91
CA ILE A 18 -32.15 -13.16 -57.57
C ILE A 18 -31.91 -12.06 -56.53
N SER A 19 -30.65 -11.88 -56.14
CA SER A 19 -30.25 -10.75 -55.29
C SER A 19 -30.28 -9.49 -56.14
N THR A 20 -31.11 -8.53 -55.75
CA THR A 20 -31.10 -7.21 -56.38
C THR A 20 -29.69 -6.61 -56.25
N PRO A 21 -29.22 -5.80 -57.22
CA PRO A 21 -27.92 -5.14 -57.14
C PRO A 21 -27.69 -4.40 -55.81
N THR A 22 -28.79 -3.95 -55.19
CA THR A 22 -28.85 -3.35 -53.86
C THR A 22 -28.30 -4.26 -52.75
N VAL A 23 -28.58 -5.57 -52.77
CA VAL A 23 -28.10 -6.54 -51.77
C VAL A 23 -26.58 -6.64 -51.77
N TYR A 24 -26.00 -6.77 -52.97
CA TYR A 24 -24.55 -6.84 -53.16
C TYR A 24 -23.86 -5.53 -52.76
N ALA A 25 -24.46 -4.38 -53.11
CA ALA A 25 -23.93 -3.07 -52.73
C ALA A 25 -23.90 -2.87 -51.21
N LEU A 26 -24.98 -3.22 -50.51
CA LEU A 26 -25.09 -3.08 -49.06
C LEU A 26 -24.17 -4.06 -48.31
N THR A 27 -24.05 -5.29 -48.81
CA THR A 27 -23.12 -6.28 -48.25
C THR A 27 -21.67 -5.85 -48.45
N GLY A 28 -21.32 -5.31 -49.63
CA GLY A 28 -19.99 -4.76 -49.89
C GLY A 28 -19.66 -3.55 -49.00
N MET A 29 -20.63 -2.64 -48.79
CA MET A 29 -20.49 -1.50 -47.90
C MET A 29 -20.22 -1.94 -46.45
N GLY A 30 -21.01 -2.89 -45.93
CA GLY A 30 -20.83 -3.42 -44.57
C GLY A 30 -19.52 -4.17 -44.38
N ALA A 31 -19.11 -4.94 -45.39
CA ALA A 31 -17.83 -5.64 -45.40
C ALA A 31 -16.64 -4.66 -45.36
N PHE A 32 -16.68 -3.60 -46.17
CA PHE A 32 -15.65 -2.56 -46.18
C PHE A 32 -15.58 -1.82 -44.84
N PHE A 33 -16.72 -1.38 -44.30
CA PHE A 33 -16.76 -0.70 -43.01
C PHE A 33 -16.20 -1.59 -41.88
N SER A 34 -16.56 -2.87 -41.88
CA SER A 34 -16.09 -3.85 -40.88
C SER A 34 -14.58 -4.07 -40.95
N ALA A 35 -14.02 -4.17 -42.16
CA ALA A 35 -12.58 -4.32 -42.37
C ALA A 35 -11.79 -3.11 -41.83
N VAL A 36 -12.28 -1.89 -42.08
CA VAL A 36 -11.61 -0.64 -41.70
C VAL A 36 -11.73 -0.35 -40.20
N THR A 37 -12.91 -0.56 -39.63
CA THR A 37 -13.22 -0.17 -38.23
C THR A 37 -12.97 -1.27 -37.21
N ARG A 38 -12.90 -2.53 -37.63
CA ARG A 38 -12.86 -3.72 -36.76
C ARG A 38 -14.14 -3.97 -35.95
N GLY A 39 -15.29 -3.50 -36.46
CA GLY A 39 -16.59 -3.63 -35.81
C GLY A 39 -17.66 -4.31 -36.68
N PRO A 40 -17.60 -5.64 -36.90
CA PRO A 40 -18.54 -6.34 -37.77
C PRO A 40 -19.99 -6.24 -37.28
N MET A 41 -20.23 -6.34 -35.97
CA MET A 41 -21.57 -6.25 -35.38
C MET A 41 -22.21 -4.88 -35.62
N THR A 42 -21.44 -3.80 -35.50
CA THR A 42 -21.91 -2.43 -35.72
C THR A 42 -22.32 -2.21 -37.17
N ALA A 43 -21.55 -2.73 -38.13
CA ALA A 43 -21.87 -2.66 -39.55
C ALA A 43 -23.18 -3.40 -39.87
N ILE A 44 -23.34 -4.60 -39.29
CA ILE A 44 -24.53 -5.43 -39.47
C ILE A 44 -25.78 -4.71 -38.97
N VAL A 45 -25.72 -4.14 -37.76
CA VAL A 45 -26.85 -3.42 -37.14
C VAL A 45 -27.22 -2.17 -37.94
N ILE A 46 -26.26 -1.34 -38.34
CA ILE A 46 -26.55 -0.09 -39.09
C ILE A 46 -27.26 -0.40 -40.42
N VAL A 47 -26.73 -1.35 -41.19
CA VAL A 47 -27.31 -1.68 -42.50
C VAL A 47 -28.65 -2.38 -42.34
N PHE A 48 -28.81 -3.23 -41.31
CA PHE A 48 -30.09 -3.85 -40.99
C PHE A 48 -31.13 -2.81 -40.57
N GLU A 49 -30.81 -1.87 -39.68
CA GLU A 49 -31.74 -0.82 -39.25
C GLU A 49 -32.16 0.09 -40.40
N MET A 50 -31.23 0.44 -41.30
CA MET A 50 -31.55 1.31 -42.44
C MET A 50 -32.43 0.64 -43.50
N THR A 51 -32.40 -0.69 -43.60
CA THR A 51 -33.07 -1.45 -44.68
C THR A 51 -34.29 -2.23 -44.20
N ALA A 52 -34.32 -2.60 -42.92
CA ALA A 52 -35.32 -3.47 -42.28
C ALA A 52 -35.58 -4.80 -43.03
N ASP A 53 -34.63 -5.24 -43.87
CA ASP A 53 -34.76 -6.45 -44.69
C ASP A 53 -33.94 -7.60 -44.07
N PHE A 54 -34.66 -8.62 -43.60
CA PHE A 54 -34.06 -9.80 -42.99
C PHE A 54 -33.26 -10.65 -43.98
N ASN A 55 -33.53 -10.55 -45.29
CA ASN A 55 -32.78 -11.29 -46.31
C ASN A 55 -31.34 -10.78 -46.47
N LEU A 56 -31.06 -9.55 -46.04
CA LEU A 56 -29.73 -8.95 -46.08
C LEU A 56 -28.82 -9.39 -44.93
N VAL A 57 -29.41 -9.86 -43.83
CA VAL A 57 -28.66 -10.09 -42.58
C VAL A 57 -27.62 -11.19 -42.77
N LEU A 58 -27.98 -12.30 -43.42
CA LEU A 58 -27.07 -13.44 -43.59
C LEU A 58 -25.89 -13.14 -44.55
N PRO A 59 -26.10 -12.60 -45.78
CA PRO A 59 -24.99 -12.18 -46.64
C PRO A 59 -24.08 -11.13 -45.99
N LEU A 60 -24.67 -10.17 -45.28
CA LEU A 60 -23.95 -9.10 -44.60
C LEU A 60 -23.09 -9.62 -43.44
N MET A 61 -23.59 -10.58 -42.65
CA MET A 61 -22.81 -11.22 -41.58
C MET A 61 -21.59 -11.93 -42.15
N ILE A 62 -21.79 -12.75 -43.18
CA ILE A 62 -20.71 -13.51 -43.80
C ILE A 62 -19.67 -12.55 -44.40
N GLY A 63 -20.09 -11.56 -45.17
CA GLY A 63 -19.18 -10.57 -45.78
C GLY A 63 -18.44 -9.72 -44.74
N SER A 64 -19.12 -9.26 -43.70
CA SER A 64 -18.54 -8.41 -42.66
C SER A 64 -17.54 -9.15 -41.76
N ILE A 65 -17.86 -10.38 -41.36
CA ILE A 65 -16.97 -11.20 -40.53
C ILE A 65 -15.74 -11.63 -41.32
N THR A 66 -15.93 -12.13 -42.55
CA THR A 66 -14.79 -12.55 -43.40
C THR A 66 -13.87 -11.39 -43.74
N ALA A 67 -14.41 -10.23 -44.11
CA ALA A 67 -13.62 -9.03 -44.38
C ALA A 67 -12.89 -8.53 -43.12
N SER A 68 -13.53 -8.56 -41.95
CA SER A 68 -12.89 -8.21 -40.68
C SER A 68 -11.73 -9.15 -40.35
N PHE A 69 -11.92 -10.46 -40.52
CA PHE A 69 -10.90 -11.47 -40.25
C PHE A 69 -9.70 -11.36 -41.21
N VAL A 70 -9.96 -11.25 -42.52
CA VAL A 70 -8.89 -11.04 -43.52
C VAL A 70 -8.13 -9.76 -43.24
N ALA A 71 -8.82 -8.67 -42.92
CA ALA A 71 -8.15 -7.44 -42.56
C ALA A 71 -7.28 -7.61 -41.30
N GLN A 72 -7.63 -8.51 -40.36
CA GLN A 72 -6.90 -8.68 -39.08
C GLN A 72 -5.56 -9.36 -39.32
N GLU A 73 -5.53 -10.27 -40.29
CA GLU A 73 -4.31 -10.94 -40.74
C GLU A 73 -3.41 -10.02 -41.59
N VAL A 74 -4.01 -9.16 -42.43
CA VAL A 74 -3.24 -8.33 -43.39
C VAL A 74 -2.74 -7.01 -42.77
N PHE A 75 -3.54 -6.37 -41.91
CA PHE A 75 -3.22 -5.05 -41.34
C PHE A 75 -3.23 -5.09 -39.81
N LYS A 76 -2.24 -4.47 -39.17
CA LYS A 76 -2.18 -4.36 -37.71
C LYS A 76 -2.96 -3.14 -37.23
N GLY A 77 -3.99 -3.35 -36.42
CA GLY A 77 -4.81 -2.28 -35.85
C GLY A 77 -6.02 -1.88 -36.71
N SER A 78 -6.82 -0.94 -36.18
CA SER A 78 -7.96 -0.33 -36.88
C SER A 78 -7.57 1.02 -37.47
N ILE A 79 -8.43 1.62 -38.31
CA ILE A 79 -8.21 3.01 -38.76
C ILE A 79 -8.05 3.99 -37.60
N TYR A 80 -8.75 3.75 -36.48
CA TYR A 80 -8.64 4.59 -35.29
C TYR A 80 -7.26 4.46 -34.64
N HIS A 81 -6.66 3.27 -34.68
CA HIS A 81 -5.30 3.06 -34.20
C HIS A 81 -4.30 3.88 -35.02
N HIS A 82 -4.35 3.81 -36.35
CA HIS A 82 -3.48 4.62 -37.21
C HIS A 82 -3.75 6.13 -37.13
N LEU A 83 -5.00 6.54 -36.90
CA LEU A 83 -5.34 7.94 -36.68
C LEU A 83 -4.74 8.46 -35.36
N LEU A 84 -4.68 7.62 -34.33
CA LEU A 84 -4.00 7.94 -33.07
C LEU A 84 -2.48 7.99 -33.25
N GLU A 85 -1.88 7.05 -33.98
CA GLU A 85 -0.44 7.10 -34.33
C GLU A 85 -0.08 8.38 -35.09
N SER A 86 -0.92 8.81 -36.03
CA SER A 86 -0.73 10.07 -36.76
C SER A 86 -0.76 11.32 -35.85
N ARG A 87 -1.37 11.20 -34.67
CA ARG A 87 -1.41 12.23 -33.62
C ARG A 87 -0.33 12.02 -32.55
N GLY A 88 0.58 11.09 -32.75
CA GLY A 88 1.65 10.75 -31.80
C GLY A 88 1.19 9.95 -30.58
N ILE A 89 0.00 9.36 -30.62
CA ILE A 89 -0.56 8.53 -29.54
C ILE A 89 -0.41 7.06 -29.93
N TYR A 90 0.64 6.41 -29.43
CA TYR A 90 0.91 5.00 -29.67
C TYR A 90 0.22 4.13 -28.61
N LEU A 91 -0.76 3.33 -29.02
CA LEU A 91 -1.43 2.35 -28.15
C LEU A 91 -0.66 1.03 -28.22
N GLU A 92 0.23 0.77 -27.27
CA GLU A 92 0.83 -0.57 -27.16
C GLU A 92 -0.27 -1.58 -26.77
N ALA A 93 -0.55 -2.54 -27.65
CA ALA A 93 -1.35 -3.71 -27.30
C ALA A 93 -0.63 -4.47 -26.19
N THR A 94 -1.19 -4.47 -24.99
CA THR A 94 -0.67 -5.15 -23.79
C THR A 94 -0.83 -6.67 -23.90
N ASP A 95 -0.16 -7.28 -24.88
CA ASP A 95 0.06 -8.74 -24.98
C ASP A 95 1.34 -9.18 -24.22
N THR A 96 1.91 -8.29 -23.40
CA THR A 96 3.19 -8.49 -22.71
C THR A 96 3.06 -9.09 -21.31
N SER A 97 1.84 -9.20 -20.76
CA SER A 97 1.66 -9.72 -19.39
C SER A 97 2.12 -11.17 -19.32
N ASP A 98 1.60 -12.10 -20.13
CA ASP A 98 1.89 -13.53 -19.99
C ASP A 98 3.34 -13.94 -20.36
N ARG A 99 4.00 -13.23 -21.29
CA ARG A 99 5.40 -13.53 -21.68
C ARG A 99 6.47 -12.91 -20.77
N SER A 100 6.13 -11.91 -19.95
CA SER A 100 7.08 -11.25 -19.05
C SER A 100 7.36 -12.08 -17.78
N TRP A 101 6.39 -12.88 -17.34
CA TRP A 101 6.48 -13.71 -16.14
C TRP A 101 7.34 -14.97 -16.31
N SER A 102 7.32 -15.57 -17.50
CA SER A 102 8.03 -16.82 -17.79
C SER A 102 9.56 -16.66 -17.84
N ARG A 103 10.05 -15.42 -17.92
CA ARG A 103 11.50 -15.11 -17.93
C ARG A 103 12.08 -14.79 -16.57
N LEU A 104 11.26 -14.59 -15.54
CA LEU A 104 11.74 -14.31 -14.19
C LEU A 104 12.26 -15.57 -13.52
N THR A 105 13.33 -15.40 -12.76
CA THR A 105 13.94 -16.46 -11.95
C THR A 105 13.76 -16.19 -10.47
N ALA A 106 14.00 -17.21 -9.64
CA ALA A 106 14.03 -17.09 -8.19
C ALA A 106 15.02 -16.01 -7.72
N ALA A 107 16.17 -15.90 -8.39
CA ALA A 107 17.21 -14.91 -8.09
C ALA A 107 16.73 -13.45 -8.23
N ASP A 108 15.78 -13.20 -9.13
CA ASP A 108 15.25 -11.87 -9.43
C ASP A 108 14.28 -11.38 -8.35
N ILE A 109 13.74 -12.29 -7.52
CA ILE A 109 12.63 -12.01 -6.59
C ILE A 109 13.00 -12.30 -5.14
N MET A 110 13.99 -13.17 -4.91
CA MET A 110 14.38 -13.60 -3.56
C MET A 110 14.93 -12.46 -2.71
N GLU A 111 14.61 -12.51 -1.41
CA GLU A 111 15.27 -11.69 -0.40
C GLU A 111 16.61 -12.36 -0.02
N ARG A 112 17.71 -11.61 -0.15
CA ARG A 112 19.07 -12.14 0.07
C ARG A 112 19.52 -12.03 1.53
N GLN A 113 19.02 -11.04 2.26
CA GLN A 113 19.30 -10.87 3.68
C GLN A 113 18.32 -11.69 4.51
N VAL A 114 18.62 -12.98 4.65
CA VAL A 114 17.75 -13.91 5.37
C VAL A 114 18.19 -14.03 6.82
N GLU A 115 17.31 -13.66 7.74
CA GLU A 115 17.51 -14.00 9.16
C GLU A 115 17.34 -15.51 9.35
N THR A 116 18.30 -16.14 10.04
CA THR A 116 18.33 -17.59 10.24
C THR A 116 18.53 -17.94 11.71
N LEU A 117 18.05 -19.11 12.11
CA LEU A 117 18.27 -19.66 13.45
C LEU A 117 19.31 -20.79 13.41
N SER A 118 20.10 -20.93 14.47
CA SER A 118 20.99 -22.09 14.60
C SER A 118 20.19 -23.32 15.02
N SER A 119 20.57 -24.51 14.53
CA SER A 119 19.94 -25.77 14.94
C SER A 119 20.17 -26.12 16.42
N GLN A 120 21.14 -25.46 17.07
CA GLN A 120 21.57 -25.73 18.45
C GLN A 120 20.87 -24.83 19.49
N ILE A 121 20.02 -23.90 19.07
CA ILE A 121 19.26 -23.06 20.03
C ILE A 121 18.09 -23.85 20.62
N THR A 122 17.62 -23.43 21.78
CA THR A 122 16.46 -24.07 22.44
C THR A 122 15.14 -23.55 21.87
N ILE A 123 14.05 -24.29 22.13
CA ILE A 123 12.68 -23.85 21.78
C ILE A 123 12.34 -22.54 22.50
N ASN A 124 12.71 -22.38 23.77
CA ASN A 124 12.48 -21.15 24.54
C ASN A 124 13.14 -19.92 23.89
N GLU A 125 14.42 -20.03 23.49
CA GLU A 125 15.13 -18.97 22.78
C GLU A 125 14.52 -18.70 21.40
N THR A 126 14.05 -19.74 20.73
CA THR A 126 13.33 -19.63 19.47
C THR A 126 12.04 -18.81 19.65
N ILE A 127 11.23 -19.10 20.67
CA ILE A 127 10.00 -18.34 20.99
C ILE A 127 10.32 -16.86 21.23
N GLN A 128 11.38 -16.57 21.99
CA GLN A 128 11.82 -15.19 22.20
C GLN A 128 12.24 -14.51 20.90
N THR A 129 12.89 -15.24 20.00
CA THR A 129 13.30 -14.72 18.70
C THR A 129 12.08 -14.41 17.81
N PHE A 130 11.08 -15.29 17.80
CA PHE A 130 9.80 -15.03 17.12
C PHE A 130 9.08 -13.81 17.72
N ALA A 131 9.10 -13.63 19.04
CA ALA A 131 8.49 -12.47 19.70
C ALA A 131 9.21 -11.14 19.38
N LYS A 132 10.52 -11.19 19.09
CA LYS A 132 11.34 -10.02 18.71
C LYS A 132 11.30 -9.72 17.21
N SER A 133 11.00 -10.72 16.39
CA SER A 133 11.01 -10.61 14.92
C SER A 133 9.63 -10.37 14.32
N HIS A 134 9.59 -9.93 13.07
CA HIS A 134 8.35 -9.79 12.30
C HIS A 134 8.12 -11.01 11.38
N HIS A 135 8.95 -12.05 11.50
CA HIS A 135 8.96 -13.21 10.62
C HIS A 135 8.07 -14.31 11.19
N ARG A 136 7.20 -14.88 10.36
CA ARG A 136 6.33 -16.01 10.78
C ARG A 136 7.02 -17.37 10.71
N GLY A 137 8.35 -17.38 10.63
CA GLY A 137 9.14 -18.58 10.42
C GLY A 137 10.53 -18.28 9.85
N PHE A 138 11.46 -19.15 10.19
CA PHE A 138 12.88 -18.98 9.98
C PHE A 138 13.49 -20.22 9.35
N PRO A 139 14.40 -20.05 8.37
CA PRO A 139 15.33 -21.09 8.00
C PRO A 139 16.27 -21.42 9.17
N VAL A 140 16.48 -22.70 9.41
CA VAL A 140 17.39 -23.21 10.43
C VAL A 140 18.67 -23.68 9.75
N VAL A 141 19.80 -23.17 10.21
CA VAL A 141 21.12 -23.41 9.62
C VAL A 141 22.10 -24.02 10.62
N THR A 142 23.01 -24.83 10.12
CA THR A 142 24.19 -25.34 10.83
C THR A 142 25.39 -25.16 9.93
N ASP A 143 26.44 -24.49 10.39
CA ASP A 143 27.66 -24.21 9.61
C ASP A 143 27.38 -23.58 8.23
N GLY A 144 26.41 -22.66 8.18
CA GLY A 144 26.00 -21.97 6.94
C GLY A 144 25.21 -22.82 5.94
N LYS A 145 24.84 -24.05 6.31
CA LYS A 145 24.00 -24.95 5.49
C LYS A 145 22.59 -24.99 6.04
N LEU A 146 21.60 -24.98 5.16
CA LEU A 146 20.19 -25.13 5.50
C LEU A 146 19.90 -26.56 5.95
N VAL A 147 19.45 -26.73 7.19
CA VAL A 147 19.15 -28.04 7.80
C VAL A 147 17.69 -28.23 8.19
N GLY A 148 16.93 -27.13 8.28
CA GLY A 148 15.51 -27.19 8.58
C GLY A 148 14.80 -25.86 8.38
N ILE A 149 13.50 -25.86 8.58
CA ILE A 149 12.68 -24.65 8.66
C ILE A 149 11.76 -24.76 9.86
N ILE A 150 11.54 -23.65 10.55
CA ILE A 150 10.60 -23.58 11.66
C ILE A 150 9.61 -22.46 11.43
N SER A 151 8.34 -22.69 11.70
CA SER A 151 7.25 -21.72 11.56
C SER A 151 6.56 -21.47 12.89
N GLN A 152 5.78 -20.38 12.94
CA GLN A 152 5.02 -20.05 14.14
C GLN A 152 3.93 -21.10 14.45
N SER A 153 3.40 -21.76 13.41
CA SER A 153 2.45 -22.87 13.57
C SER A 153 3.11 -24.09 14.24
N ASP A 154 4.38 -24.37 13.91
CA ASP A 154 5.11 -25.49 14.52
C ASP A 154 5.34 -25.23 16.02
N LEU A 155 5.63 -23.97 16.39
CA LEU A 155 5.74 -23.56 17.80
C LEU A 155 4.40 -23.63 18.55
N ALA A 156 3.30 -23.23 17.92
CA ALA A 156 1.98 -23.32 18.53
C ALA A 156 1.58 -24.78 18.79
N GLN A 157 1.86 -25.67 17.83
CA GLN A 157 1.65 -27.10 17.98
C GLN A 157 2.52 -27.71 19.09
N ALA A 158 3.78 -27.28 19.21
CA ALA A 158 4.67 -27.72 20.27
C ALA A 158 4.19 -27.32 21.67
N ALA A 159 3.63 -26.11 21.81
CA ALA A 159 3.03 -25.66 23.07
C ALA A 159 1.79 -26.47 23.46
N GLU A 160 0.93 -26.82 22.50
CA GLU A 160 -0.24 -27.69 22.73
C GLU A 160 0.17 -29.10 23.17
N GLN A 161 1.27 -29.61 22.62
CA GLN A 161 1.82 -30.93 22.96
C GLN A 161 2.67 -30.95 24.24
N ARG A 162 2.79 -29.82 24.96
CA ARG A 162 3.61 -29.65 26.17
C ARG A 162 5.06 -30.12 25.99
N ILE A 163 5.64 -29.80 24.83
CA ILE A 163 7.05 -30.09 24.55
C ILE A 163 7.92 -29.23 25.49
N ASP A 164 8.98 -29.84 26.03
CA ASP A 164 9.93 -29.16 26.92
C ASP A 164 10.62 -28.00 26.19
N GLY A 165 10.67 -26.83 26.82
CA GLY A 165 11.21 -25.60 26.25
C GLY A 165 12.74 -25.62 26.10
N ASP A 166 13.43 -26.51 26.82
CA ASP A 166 14.88 -26.69 26.75
C ASP A 166 15.32 -27.68 25.66
N LEU A 167 14.35 -28.26 24.94
CA LEU A 167 14.62 -29.10 23.79
C LEU A 167 15.32 -28.28 22.68
N LEU A 168 16.23 -28.93 21.94
CA LEU A 168 16.92 -28.29 20.83
C LEU A 168 16.01 -28.12 19.62
N LEU A 169 16.14 -26.98 18.93
CA LEU A 169 15.37 -26.67 17.73
C LEU A 169 15.51 -27.74 16.64
N SER A 170 16.68 -28.40 16.55
CA SER A 170 16.93 -29.50 15.61
C SER A 170 15.95 -30.67 15.71
N GLN A 171 15.32 -30.85 16.88
CA GLN A 171 14.41 -31.96 17.17
C GLN A 171 12.95 -31.64 16.81
N MET A 172 12.64 -30.38 16.50
CA MET A 172 11.28 -29.91 16.17
C MET A 172 11.17 -29.31 14.77
N MET A 173 12.26 -28.81 14.20
CA MET A 173 12.26 -28.21 12.87
C MET A 173 11.78 -29.19 11.78
N THR A 174 11.15 -28.67 10.74
CA THR A 174 10.82 -29.47 9.56
C THR A 174 12.09 -29.74 8.76
N GLN A 175 12.50 -31.01 8.69
CA GLN A 175 13.73 -31.45 8.02
C GLN A 175 13.52 -31.82 6.54
N LYS A 176 12.28 -32.13 6.13
CA LYS A 176 11.94 -32.37 4.73
C LYS A 176 11.79 -31.03 4.02
N LEU A 177 12.92 -30.48 3.62
CA LEU A 177 13.01 -29.17 3.00
C LEU A 177 12.57 -29.20 1.54
N ILE A 178 11.78 -28.22 1.17
CA ILE A 178 11.46 -27.90 -0.22
C ILE A 178 12.17 -26.59 -0.52
N THR A 179 13.14 -26.64 -1.42
CA THR A 179 13.95 -25.49 -1.82
C THR A 179 13.91 -25.32 -3.33
N VAL A 180 14.34 -24.15 -3.78
CA VAL A 180 14.51 -23.83 -5.20
C VAL A 180 15.93 -23.30 -5.43
N ASN A 181 16.44 -23.46 -6.64
CA ASN A 181 17.69 -22.85 -7.05
C ASN A 181 17.46 -21.41 -7.51
N PRO A 182 18.47 -20.52 -7.42
CA PRO A 182 18.35 -19.14 -7.89
C PRO A 182 17.97 -19.03 -9.37
N THR A 183 18.36 -20.01 -10.19
CA THR A 183 18.08 -20.05 -11.63
C THR A 183 16.69 -20.60 -11.98
N ASP A 184 15.95 -21.14 -11.00
CA ASP A 184 14.64 -21.72 -11.24
C ASP A 184 13.64 -20.64 -11.66
N SER A 185 12.76 -20.96 -12.61
CA SER A 185 11.77 -20.00 -13.09
C SER A 185 10.74 -19.66 -12.01
N LEU A 186 10.22 -18.44 -12.04
CA LEU A 186 9.14 -18.03 -11.14
C LEU A 186 7.90 -18.93 -11.27
N THR A 187 7.60 -19.42 -12.47
CA THR A 187 6.51 -20.39 -12.69
C THR A 187 6.73 -21.65 -11.85
N HIS A 188 7.96 -22.14 -11.77
CA HIS A 188 8.32 -23.27 -10.92
C HIS A 188 8.19 -22.93 -9.43
N VAL A 189 8.65 -21.75 -9.01
CA VAL A 189 8.50 -21.26 -7.62
C VAL A 189 7.03 -21.20 -7.21
N LEU A 190 6.16 -20.63 -8.06
CA LEU A 190 4.71 -20.55 -7.84
C LEU A 190 4.07 -21.93 -7.77
N HIS A 191 4.48 -22.84 -8.65
CA HIS A 191 4.03 -24.23 -8.62
C HIS A 191 4.37 -24.88 -7.27
N CYS A 192 5.61 -24.72 -6.79
CA CYS A 192 6.04 -25.26 -5.49
C CYS A 192 5.23 -24.68 -4.32
N LEU A 193 5.04 -23.35 -4.26
CA LEU A 193 4.23 -22.70 -3.22
C LEU A 193 2.77 -23.17 -3.20
N LYS A 194 2.19 -23.41 -4.37
CA LYS A 194 0.80 -23.87 -4.52
C LYS A 194 0.67 -25.36 -4.21
N HIS A 195 1.48 -26.19 -4.84
CA HIS A 195 1.41 -27.65 -4.76
C HIS A 195 1.69 -28.14 -3.34
N TYR A 196 2.74 -27.61 -2.70
CA TYR A 196 3.10 -27.99 -1.33
C TYR A 196 2.39 -27.15 -0.26
N GLN A 197 1.50 -26.23 -0.66
CA GLN A 197 0.73 -25.35 0.23
C GLN A 197 1.57 -24.55 1.24
N ILE A 198 2.84 -24.32 0.93
CA ILE A 198 3.77 -23.58 1.78
C ILE A 198 3.72 -22.08 1.49
N GLY A 199 3.98 -21.27 2.53
CA GLY A 199 3.94 -19.81 2.45
C GLY A 199 5.27 -19.16 2.03
N ARG A 200 6.37 -19.92 2.05
CA ARG A 200 7.73 -19.46 1.76
C ARG A 200 8.59 -20.60 1.23
N LEU A 201 9.60 -20.24 0.43
CA LEU A 201 10.57 -21.15 -0.16
C LEU A 201 11.98 -20.62 0.08
N PRO A 202 12.82 -21.36 0.83
CA PRO A 202 14.25 -21.09 0.86
C PRO A 202 14.86 -21.29 -0.53
N VAL A 203 15.71 -20.35 -0.94
CA VAL A 203 16.51 -20.44 -2.16
C VAL A 203 17.90 -20.89 -1.79
N THR A 204 18.36 -21.98 -2.39
CA THR A 204 19.62 -22.61 -2.03
C THR A 204 20.48 -22.86 -3.25
N GLU A 205 21.80 -22.64 -3.11
CA GLU A 205 22.79 -23.19 -4.03
C GLU A 205 23.37 -24.46 -3.38
N GLY A 206 22.89 -25.62 -3.83
CA GLY A 206 23.16 -26.89 -3.15
C GLY A 206 22.54 -26.93 -1.75
N ARG A 207 23.36 -26.86 -0.69
CA ARG A 207 22.90 -26.78 0.71
C ARG A 207 23.08 -25.40 1.34
N LYS A 208 23.69 -24.45 0.63
CA LYS A 208 23.92 -23.10 1.14
C LYS A 208 22.66 -22.27 0.93
N LEU A 209 22.16 -21.65 1.98
CA LEU A 209 21.05 -20.70 1.88
C LEU A 209 21.55 -19.41 1.24
N VAL A 210 20.92 -18.99 0.13
CA VAL A 210 21.28 -17.77 -0.61
C VAL A 210 20.13 -16.77 -0.71
N GLY A 211 18.91 -17.19 -0.36
CA GLY A 211 17.76 -16.30 -0.25
C GLY A 211 16.51 -16.98 0.28
N ILE A 212 15.42 -16.23 0.38
CA ILE A 212 14.08 -16.75 0.67
C ILE A 212 13.04 -16.02 -0.19
N ILE A 213 12.03 -16.73 -0.66
CA ILE A 213 10.92 -16.15 -1.42
C ILE A 213 9.63 -16.41 -0.66
N THR A 214 8.85 -15.36 -0.41
CA THR A 214 7.50 -15.46 0.14
C THR A 214 6.44 -15.05 -0.89
N ARG A 215 5.18 -15.41 -0.65
CA ARG A 215 4.05 -14.94 -1.49
C ARG A 215 3.98 -13.42 -1.58
N ALA A 216 4.35 -12.72 -0.50
CA ALA A 216 4.35 -11.26 -0.47
C ALA A 216 5.43 -10.67 -1.41
N ASP A 217 6.58 -11.33 -1.54
CA ASP A 217 7.65 -10.88 -2.44
C ASP A 217 7.24 -11.02 -3.91
N ILE A 218 6.54 -12.10 -4.25
CA ILE A 218 5.98 -12.31 -5.59
C ILE A 218 4.92 -11.25 -5.92
N ILE A 219 4.00 -10.97 -4.99
CA ILE A 219 2.96 -9.94 -5.17
C ILE A 219 3.59 -8.55 -5.28
N ARG A 220 4.65 -8.26 -4.51
CA ARG A 220 5.39 -7.00 -4.62
C ARG A 220 6.04 -6.86 -6.00
N ALA A 221 6.74 -7.89 -6.46
CA ALA A 221 7.34 -7.92 -7.80
C ALA A 221 6.29 -7.73 -8.92
N GLN A 222 5.04 -8.15 -8.69
CA GLN A 222 3.91 -7.88 -9.58
C GLN A 222 3.50 -6.42 -9.62
N SER A 223 3.32 -5.81 -8.45
CA SER A 223 2.88 -4.43 -8.34
C SER A 223 3.91 -3.48 -8.95
N ASP A 224 5.19 -3.69 -8.68
CA ASP A 224 6.29 -2.85 -9.17
C ASP A 224 6.35 -2.84 -10.72
N ARG A 225 6.04 -3.98 -11.36
CA ARG A 225 6.07 -4.08 -12.84
C ARG A 225 4.83 -3.54 -13.53
N VAL A 226 3.65 -3.67 -12.93
CA VAL A 226 2.40 -3.12 -13.50
C VAL A 226 2.43 -1.59 -13.51
N THR A 227 3.17 -0.94 -12.61
CA THR A 227 3.38 0.51 -12.59
C THR A 227 4.53 1.00 -13.47
N GLY A 228 5.23 0.12 -14.19
CA GLY A 228 6.42 0.47 -14.98
C GLY A 228 7.68 0.76 -14.14
N GLU A 229 7.61 0.56 -12.81
CA GLU A 229 8.73 0.75 -11.89
C GLU A 229 9.53 -0.54 -11.76
N SER A 230 10.45 -0.78 -12.69
CA SER A 230 11.44 -1.84 -12.55
C SER A 230 12.42 -1.50 -11.41
N LYS A 231 12.01 -1.69 -10.15
CA LYS A 231 12.95 -1.72 -9.02
C LYS A 231 13.80 -3.00 -9.12
N PRO A 232 15.13 -2.91 -9.24
CA PRO A 232 15.97 -4.07 -8.96
C PRO A 232 15.79 -4.46 -7.49
N LEU A 233 15.24 -5.65 -7.24
CA LEU A 233 15.13 -6.20 -5.90
C LEU A 233 16.53 -6.39 -5.31
N GLY A 234 16.84 -5.61 -4.26
CA GLY A 234 18.07 -5.74 -3.47
C GLY A 234 19.17 -4.71 -3.74
N ALA A 235 19.01 -3.78 -4.70
CA ALA A 235 19.87 -2.59 -4.70
C ALA A 235 19.36 -1.66 -3.59
N LYS A 236 20.22 -1.29 -2.63
CA LYS A 236 19.93 -0.12 -1.80
C LYS A 236 19.64 1.03 -2.76
N PRO A 237 18.48 1.71 -2.67
CA PRO A 237 18.24 2.87 -3.51
C PRO A 237 19.40 3.85 -3.31
N GLU A 238 19.81 4.51 -4.39
CA GLU A 238 20.83 5.55 -4.30
C GLU A 238 20.40 6.53 -3.20
N PRO A 239 21.28 6.82 -2.22
CA PRO A 239 20.91 7.65 -1.09
C PRO A 239 20.47 9.02 -1.56
N SER A 240 19.47 9.59 -0.89
CA SER A 240 18.97 10.91 -1.26
C SER A 240 20.06 11.97 -1.09
N TYR A 241 20.05 12.97 -1.96
CA TYR A 241 21.05 14.03 -1.96
C TYR A 241 20.46 15.32 -1.40
N VAL A 242 21.09 15.92 -0.39
CA VAL A 242 20.66 17.19 0.21
C VAL A 242 21.17 18.34 -0.66
N VAL A 243 20.25 19.06 -1.31
CA VAL A 243 20.58 20.23 -2.15
C VAL A 243 20.44 21.56 -1.43
N TYR A 244 19.76 21.57 -0.28
CA TYR A 244 19.57 22.74 0.55
C TYR A 244 19.33 22.32 1.98
N GLN A 245 19.92 23.04 2.93
CA GLN A 245 19.67 22.85 4.36
C GLN A 245 19.79 24.18 5.12
N THR A 246 18.94 24.36 6.14
CA THR A 246 19.10 25.40 7.16
C THR A 246 19.20 24.77 8.53
N GLN A 247 20.06 25.33 9.39
CA GLN A 247 20.19 24.92 10.78
C GLN A 247 19.81 26.07 11.71
N ALA A 248 18.90 25.80 12.64
CA ALA A 248 18.58 26.67 13.77
C ALA A 248 19.39 26.24 15.01
N PRO A 249 19.49 27.06 16.07
CA PRO A 249 20.11 26.63 17.33
C PRO A 249 19.46 25.36 17.88
N ALA A 250 20.28 24.37 18.24
CA ALA A 250 19.85 23.08 18.76
C ALA A 250 19.54 23.18 20.27
N THR A 251 18.35 23.70 20.59
CA THR A 251 17.91 24.00 21.97
C THR A 251 16.92 22.98 22.55
N GLY A 252 16.49 21.98 21.77
CA GLY A 252 15.47 21.01 22.17
C GLY A 252 16.04 19.75 22.82
N GLN A 253 15.16 18.98 23.47
CA GLN A 253 15.47 17.67 24.07
C GLN A 253 15.27 16.50 23.08
N GLY A 254 14.88 16.80 21.84
CA GLY A 254 14.61 15.82 20.80
C GLY A 254 14.15 16.49 19.50
N ARG A 255 13.84 15.69 18.49
CA ARG A 255 13.46 16.16 17.15
C ARG A 255 12.20 15.51 16.63
N LEU A 256 11.35 16.33 16.02
CA LEU A 256 10.14 15.95 15.32
C LEU A 256 10.33 16.22 13.82
N LEU A 257 10.17 15.19 12.98
CA LEU A 257 10.27 15.32 11.52
C LEU A 257 8.90 15.53 10.90
N VAL A 258 8.78 16.53 10.03
CA VAL A 258 7.58 16.78 9.22
C VAL A 258 7.94 16.82 7.72
N PRO A 259 7.60 15.78 6.96
CA PRO A 259 7.64 15.83 5.50
C PRO A 259 6.55 16.78 4.99
N LEU A 260 6.98 17.81 4.26
CA LEU A 260 6.12 18.79 3.64
C LEU A 260 6.13 18.54 2.13
N SER A 261 4.95 18.42 1.54
CA SER A 261 4.79 18.23 0.09
C SER A 261 3.59 19.00 -0.47
N ASN A 262 2.57 19.25 0.36
CA ASN A 262 1.33 19.87 -0.06
C ASN A 262 1.13 21.22 0.66
N PRO A 263 1.12 22.36 -0.06
CA PRO A 263 0.91 23.67 0.53
C PRO A 263 -0.47 23.86 1.16
N LYS A 264 -1.48 23.09 0.75
CA LYS A 264 -2.85 23.18 1.28
C LYS A 264 -2.98 22.60 2.69
N THR A 265 -2.19 21.58 3.02
CA THR A 265 -2.23 20.89 4.32
C THR A 265 -1.12 21.34 5.27
N LEU A 266 -0.19 22.17 4.79
CA LEU A 266 1.00 22.59 5.52
C LEU A 266 0.66 23.24 6.85
N ASP A 267 -0.22 24.25 6.87
CA ASP A 267 -0.47 25.05 8.06
C ASP A 267 -1.08 24.19 9.18
N ALA A 268 -2.07 23.36 8.84
CA ALA A 268 -2.71 22.45 9.81
C ALA A 268 -1.73 21.39 10.33
N LEU A 269 -0.90 20.81 9.46
CA LEU A 269 0.08 19.80 9.86
C LEU A 269 1.16 20.39 10.77
N LEU A 270 1.65 21.59 10.46
CA LEU A 270 2.62 22.31 11.27
C LEU A 270 2.05 22.78 12.60
N GLN A 271 0.79 23.20 12.66
CA GLN A 271 0.12 23.52 13.93
C GLN A 271 0.14 22.31 14.88
N ILE A 272 -0.23 21.13 14.37
CA ILE A 272 -0.19 19.88 15.14
C ILE A 272 1.26 19.56 15.58
N ALA A 273 2.22 19.66 14.66
CA ALA A 273 3.63 19.42 14.96
C ALA A 273 4.18 20.38 16.02
N MET A 274 3.85 21.66 15.95
CA MET A 274 4.30 22.69 16.89
C MET A 274 3.68 22.51 18.28
N ALA A 275 2.40 22.12 18.36
CA ALA A 275 1.77 21.79 19.63
C ALA A 275 2.50 20.64 20.33
N ILE A 276 2.80 19.56 19.60
CA ILE A 276 3.55 18.41 20.13
C ILE A 276 4.98 18.82 20.50
N ALA A 277 5.65 19.58 19.62
CA ALA A 277 7.02 20.01 19.82
C ALA A 277 7.17 20.91 21.05
N LYS A 278 6.25 21.86 21.25
CA LYS A 278 6.23 22.74 22.41
C LYS A 278 6.05 21.98 23.71
N GLN A 279 5.14 21.00 23.76
CA GLN A 279 4.92 20.21 24.97
C GLN A 279 6.11 19.32 25.31
N ARG A 280 6.78 18.75 24.30
CA ARG A 280 7.94 17.86 24.49
C ARG A 280 9.30 18.56 24.45
N ASN A 281 9.30 19.89 24.30
CA ASN A 281 10.50 20.69 24.06
C ASN A 281 11.36 20.13 22.91
N TYR A 282 10.74 19.76 21.79
CA TYR A 282 11.41 19.26 20.60
C TYR A 282 11.67 20.38 19.59
N GLU A 283 12.73 20.19 18.80
CA GLU A 283 12.96 20.91 17.57
C GLU A 283 12.14 20.28 16.43
N ILE A 284 11.86 21.05 15.39
CA ILE A 284 11.18 20.55 14.20
C ILE A 284 12.16 20.50 13.04
N GLU A 285 12.23 19.36 12.37
CA GLU A 285 12.94 19.16 11.10
C GLU A 285 11.90 19.06 9.99
N CYS A 286 11.90 20.00 9.03
CA CYS A 286 11.01 19.99 7.89
C CYS A 286 11.75 19.56 6.63
N ILE A 287 11.17 18.62 5.89
CA ILE A 287 11.83 18.06 4.70
C ILE A 287 10.93 18.21 3.48
N GLN A 288 11.51 18.61 2.36
CA GLN A 288 10.87 18.57 1.05
C GLN A 288 11.66 17.63 0.15
N ALA A 289 11.03 16.55 -0.30
CA ALA A 289 11.61 15.66 -1.30
C ALA A 289 11.24 16.14 -2.71
N ILE A 290 12.20 16.15 -3.62
CA ILE A 290 12.01 16.32 -5.05
C ILE A 290 12.34 14.99 -5.71
N VAL A 291 11.35 14.40 -6.37
CA VAL A 291 11.49 13.07 -6.98
C VAL A 291 12.03 13.21 -8.39
N LEU A 292 13.13 12.51 -8.68
CA LEU A 292 13.66 12.38 -10.04
C LEU A 292 13.41 10.96 -10.57
N PRO A 293 13.16 10.80 -11.89
CA PRO A 293 13.18 9.50 -12.56
C PRO A 293 14.49 8.75 -12.29
N GLN A 294 14.43 7.42 -12.20
CA GLN A 294 15.59 6.57 -11.88
C GLN A 294 16.73 6.64 -12.89
N GLN A 295 16.48 7.13 -14.11
CA GLN A 295 17.49 7.28 -15.16
C GLN A 295 18.39 8.51 -14.94
N LEU A 296 17.97 9.46 -14.09
CA LEU A 296 18.70 10.71 -13.84
C LEU A 296 19.57 10.60 -12.59
N ASN A 297 20.81 11.06 -12.68
CA ASN A 297 21.71 11.08 -11.53
C ASN A 297 21.30 12.16 -10.52
N LEU A 298 21.16 11.79 -9.24
CA LEU A 298 20.69 12.70 -8.18
C LEU A 298 21.62 13.88 -7.89
N ARG A 299 22.93 13.73 -8.16
CA ARG A 299 23.97 14.74 -7.87
C ARG A 299 24.22 15.72 -9.02
N GLU A 300 24.06 15.24 -10.25
CA GLU A 300 24.38 16.02 -11.46
C GLU A 300 23.16 16.75 -12.04
N THR A 301 21.95 16.29 -11.73
CA THR A 301 20.72 16.89 -12.26
C THR A 301 20.43 18.22 -11.56
N ALA A 302 20.37 19.30 -12.34
CA ALA A 302 19.92 20.60 -11.83
C ALA A 302 18.40 20.57 -11.54
N VAL A 303 18.01 21.02 -10.36
CA VAL A 303 16.62 21.00 -9.90
C VAL A 303 16.20 22.39 -9.42
N ASP A 304 15.03 22.86 -9.85
CA ASP A 304 14.44 24.08 -9.32
C ASP A 304 13.91 23.87 -7.90
N ILE A 305 14.53 24.55 -6.94
CA ILE A 305 14.18 24.49 -5.52
C ILE A 305 13.29 25.66 -5.07
N THR A 306 12.85 26.54 -5.97
CA THR A 306 12.16 27.79 -5.62
C THR A 306 10.86 27.54 -4.85
N LYS A 307 9.99 26.67 -5.38
CA LYS A 307 8.72 26.31 -4.71
C LYS A 307 8.96 25.63 -3.36
N SER A 308 9.93 24.73 -3.30
CA SER A 308 10.35 24.02 -2.10
C SER A 308 10.85 24.98 -1.02
N ARG A 309 11.67 25.96 -1.37
CA ARG A 309 12.16 27.00 -0.45
C ARG A 309 11.03 27.90 0.05
N GLN A 310 10.09 28.28 -0.82
CA GLN A 310 8.92 29.07 -0.40
C GLN A 310 8.06 28.31 0.62
N LEU A 311 7.86 27.01 0.39
CA LEU A 311 7.12 26.15 1.32
C LEU A 311 7.82 26.05 2.69
N LEU A 312 9.13 25.78 2.69
CA LEU A 312 9.93 25.68 3.91
C LEU A 312 10.06 27.02 4.65
N ALA A 313 10.15 28.14 3.94
CA ALA A 313 10.19 29.48 4.54
C ALA A 313 8.92 29.79 5.35
N ARG A 314 7.74 29.30 4.90
CA ARG A 314 6.50 29.40 5.68
C ARG A 314 6.59 28.63 6.99
N ALA A 315 7.17 27.43 6.96
CA ALA A 315 7.37 26.62 8.16
C ALA A 315 8.29 27.31 9.18
N VAL A 316 9.41 27.88 8.71
CA VAL A 316 10.33 28.66 9.55
C VAL A 316 9.63 29.87 10.17
N LYS A 317 8.85 30.63 9.37
CA LYS A 317 8.09 31.78 9.87
C LYS A 317 7.13 31.39 10.99
N GLN A 318 6.42 30.26 10.84
CA GLN A 318 5.53 29.76 11.89
C GLN A 318 6.28 29.30 13.15
N GLY A 319 7.41 28.63 12.99
CA GLY A 319 8.28 28.26 14.10
C GLY A 319 8.77 29.46 14.90
N GLN A 320 9.22 30.51 14.22
CA GLN A 320 9.65 31.77 14.84
C GLN A 320 8.54 32.42 15.66
N MET A 321 7.32 32.48 15.13
CA MET A 321 6.16 33.03 15.86
C MET A 321 5.85 32.25 17.15
N GLN A 322 6.16 30.95 17.18
CA GLN A 322 5.94 30.10 18.35
C GLN A 322 7.21 29.85 19.19
N GLN A 323 8.33 30.49 18.85
CA GLN A 323 9.64 30.31 19.49
C GLN A 323 10.15 28.84 19.46
N ILE A 324 9.88 28.13 18.36
CA ILE A 324 10.34 26.76 18.12
C ILE A 324 11.42 26.78 17.03
N SER A 325 12.56 26.15 17.31
CA SER A 325 13.63 25.96 16.31
C SER A 325 13.16 25.04 15.19
N VAL A 326 13.13 25.57 13.96
CA VAL A 326 12.76 24.84 12.75
C VAL A 326 13.98 24.73 11.83
N HIS A 327 14.41 23.50 11.61
CA HIS A 327 15.42 23.13 10.62
C HIS A 327 14.72 22.74 9.32
N THR A 328 15.33 23.03 8.18
CA THR A 328 14.72 22.72 6.89
C THR A 328 15.72 22.07 5.97
N GLN A 329 15.28 21.09 5.18
CA GLN A 329 16.09 20.48 4.14
C GLN A 329 15.29 20.20 2.86
N ILE A 330 15.95 20.32 1.72
CA ILE A 330 15.45 19.87 0.42
C ILE A 330 16.34 18.72 -0.04
N ARG A 331 15.71 17.59 -0.31
CA ARG A 331 16.37 16.36 -0.76
C ARG A 331 15.91 16.01 -2.17
N VAL A 332 16.84 15.61 -3.01
CA VAL A 332 16.57 15.01 -4.32
C VAL A 332 16.66 13.49 -4.16
N THR A 333 15.67 12.76 -4.65
CA THR A 333 15.53 11.30 -4.41
C THR A 333 14.81 10.62 -5.55
N HIS A 334 14.96 9.30 -5.66
CA HIS A 334 14.09 8.46 -6.50
C HIS A 334 12.85 7.95 -5.74
N ASP A 335 12.90 7.91 -4.41
CA ASP A 335 11.81 7.43 -3.56
C ASP A 335 11.67 8.33 -2.33
N VAL A 336 10.47 8.90 -2.15
CA VAL A 336 10.18 9.83 -1.04
C VAL A 336 10.29 9.12 0.30
N SER A 337 9.85 7.86 0.40
CA SER A 337 9.83 7.08 1.63
C SER A 337 11.25 6.86 2.14
N HIS A 338 12.17 6.52 1.23
CA HIS A 338 13.59 6.35 1.57
C HIS A 338 14.22 7.67 2.03
N ALA A 339 13.99 8.77 1.33
CA ALA A 339 14.50 10.08 1.75
C ALA A 339 13.99 10.50 3.14
N VAL A 340 12.72 10.19 3.47
CA VAL A 340 12.15 10.42 4.81
C VAL A 340 12.86 9.55 5.85
N LEU A 341 13.03 8.26 5.59
CA LEU A 341 13.66 7.32 6.53
C LEU A 341 15.16 7.59 6.74
N GLU A 342 15.86 8.01 5.71
CA GLU A 342 17.24 8.50 5.80
C GLU A 342 17.31 9.73 6.70
N ALA A 343 16.44 10.72 6.49
CA ALA A 343 16.34 11.88 7.36
C ALA A 343 16.03 11.50 8.82
N VAL A 344 15.14 10.53 9.05
CA VAL A 344 14.83 10.00 10.39
C VAL A 344 16.10 9.48 11.07
N THR A 345 16.91 8.73 10.33
CA THR A 345 18.12 8.08 10.86
C THR A 345 19.26 9.07 11.04
N GLU A 346 19.58 9.87 10.03
CA GLU A 346 20.68 10.85 10.04
C GLU A 346 20.47 11.97 11.06
N ARG A 347 19.22 12.41 11.26
CA ARG A 347 18.89 13.51 12.18
C ARG A 347 18.48 13.02 13.56
N HIS A 348 18.52 11.71 13.82
CA HIS A 348 18.10 11.08 15.07
C HIS A 348 16.71 11.53 15.52
N ILE A 349 15.74 11.41 14.63
CA ILE A 349 14.37 11.86 14.86
C ILE A 349 13.67 10.95 15.89
N ASN A 350 13.00 11.57 16.86
CA ASN A 350 12.23 10.86 17.90
C ASN A 350 10.79 10.60 17.46
N LEU A 351 10.20 11.51 16.68
CA LEU A 351 8.82 11.42 16.20
C LEU A 351 8.72 11.87 14.74
N LEU A 352 8.19 11.01 13.88
CA LEU A 352 7.81 11.35 12.50
C LEU A 352 6.32 11.69 12.46
N LEU A 353 5.99 12.90 12.05
CA LEU A 353 4.62 13.34 11.83
C LEU A 353 4.40 13.61 10.34
N MET A 354 3.41 12.95 9.73
CA MET A 354 3.15 13.11 8.30
C MET A 354 1.66 13.09 7.98
N GLY A 355 1.29 13.84 6.94
CA GLY A 355 -0.07 13.85 6.42
C GLY A 355 -0.37 12.65 5.53
N TRP A 356 -1.63 12.23 5.51
CA TRP A 356 -2.17 11.24 4.56
C TRP A 356 -3.48 11.77 3.95
N GLN A 357 -3.69 11.50 2.66
CA GLN A 357 -4.83 12.04 1.90
C GLN A 357 -6.12 11.19 1.97
N GLY A 358 -6.13 10.09 2.72
CA GLY A 358 -7.33 9.28 2.94
C GLY A 358 -7.65 8.24 1.86
N HIS A 359 -6.89 8.21 0.76
CA HIS A 359 -7.10 7.29 -0.36
C HIS A 359 -5.76 6.72 -0.87
N THR A 360 -5.81 5.54 -1.49
CA THR A 360 -4.65 4.85 -2.06
C THR A 360 -5.00 4.32 -3.44
N SER A 361 -4.24 4.72 -4.46
CA SER A 361 -4.40 4.16 -5.81
C SER A 361 -3.59 2.88 -6.01
N THR A 362 -2.62 2.61 -5.13
CA THR A 362 -1.73 1.45 -5.18
C THR A 362 -2.40 0.21 -4.57
N PRO A 363 -2.65 -0.86 -5.34
CA PRO A 363 -3.23 -2.10 -4.82
C PRO A 363 -2.38 -2.70 -3.69
N GLY A 364 -3.03 -3.13 -2.60
CA GLY A 364 -2.35 -3.73 -1.44
C GLY A 364 -1.71 -2.73 -0.46
N ARG A 365 -1.80 -1.41 -0.73
CA ARG A 365 -1.43 -0.36 0.24
C ARG A 365 -2.65 0.13 1.01
N ILE A 366 -2.43 0.53 2.26
CA ILE A 366 -3.50 0.97 3.17
C ILE A 366 -3.51 2.49 3.31
N PHE A 367 -2.34 3.11 3.51
CA PHE A 367 -2.16 4.56 3.60
C PHE A 367 -1.27 5.13 2.48
N GLY A 368 -0.92 4.30 1.49
CA GLY A 368 -0.05 4.66 0.37
C GLY A 368 1.43 4.36 0.65
N ASP A 369 2.28 4.47 -0.37
CA ASP A 369 3.65 3.95 -0.30
C ASP A 369 4.50 4.61 0.79
N VAL A 370 4.46 5.93 0.93
CA VAL A 370 5.27 6.67 1.92
C VAL A 370 4.83 6.36 3.35
N ALA A 371 3.53 6.44 3.63
CA ALA A 371 3.00 6.24 4.97
C ALA A 371 3.12 4.78 5.42
N ASP A 372 2.80 3.81 4.54
CA ASP A 372 2.93 2.38 4.87
C ASP A 372 4.39 2.00 5.11
N THR A 373 5.32 2.55 4.34
CA THR A 373 6.75 2.31 4.50
C THR A 373 7.27 2.94 5.79
N ALA A 374 6.84 4.16 6.13
CA ALA A 374 7.14 4.80 7.41
C ALA A 374 6.60 4.02 8.62
N ILE A 375 5.35 3.55 8.58
CA ILE A 375 4.79 2.69 9.64
C ILE A 375 5.64 1.43 9.84
N ARG A 376 6.06 0.83 8.73
CA ARG A 376 6.76 -0.46 8.71
C ARG A 376 8.21 -0.35 9.19
N GLN A 377 8.94 0.65 8.69
CA GLN A 377 10.40 0.71 8.79
C GLN A 377 10.92 1.80 9.72
N ALA A 378 10.15 2.84 10.05
CA ALA A 378 10.67 3.93 10.88
C ALA A 378 11.07 3.41 12.28
N PRO A 379 12.30 3.71 12.74
CA PRO A 379 12.77 3.34 14.08
C PRO A 379 12.18 4.23 15.19
N CYS A 380 11.61 5.37 14.82
CA CYS A 380 11.04 6.36 15.73
C CYS A 380 9.52 6.16 15.95
N ASP A 381 8.90 7.00 16.79
CA ASP A 381 7.44 7.08 16.88
C ASP A 381 6.87 7.66 15.56
N VAL A 382 5.66 7.24 15.18
CA VAL A 382 5.00 7.72 13.95
C VAL A 382 3.60 8.22 14.26
N VAL A 383 3.29 9.41 13.78
CA VAL A 383 1.97 10.05 13.82
C VAL A 383 1.52 10.31 12.39
N LEU A 384 0.44 9.65 11.97
CA LEU A 384 -0.22 9.90 10.69
C LEU A 384 -1.44 10.77 10.90
N VAL A 385 -1.60 11.81 10.08
CA VAL A 385 -2.72 12.75 10.16
C VAL A 385 -3.49 12.76 8.84
N LYS A 386 -4.76 12.36 8.87
CA LYS A 386 -5.73 12.68 7.83
C LYS A 386 -6.51 13.91 8.29
N LEU A 387 -6.40 15.01 7.56
CA LEU A 387 -7.17 16.22 7.86
C LEU A 387 -8.62 16.03 7.40
N GLY A 388 -9.57 16.39 8.26
CA GLY A 388 -10.99 16.34 7.95
C GLY A 388 -11.40 17.41 6.93
N MET A 389 -12.56 17.22 6.30
CA MET A 389 -13.10 18.19 5.33
C MET A 389 -13.68 19.44 6.00
N LYS A 390 -14.00 19.36 7.29
CA LYS A 390 -14.55 20.47 8.08
C LYS A 390 -13.41 21.25 8.73
N SER A 391 -13.21 22.50 8.29
CA SER A 391 -12.18 23.43 8.76
C SER A 391 -12.51 24.11 10.12
N THR A 392 -13.53 23.66 10.83
CA THR A 392 -13.91 24.20 12.13
C THR A 392 -13.04 23.54 13.19
N GLY A 393 -12.45 24.34 14.10
CA GLY A 393 -11.36 23.92 15.00
C GLY A 393 -11.57 22.62 15.77
N LEU A 394 -10.48 22.02 16.25
CA LEU A 394 -10.42 20.68 16.84
C LEU A 394 -11.01 20.62 18.27
N ASN A 395 -12.26 21.04 18.48
CA ASN A 395 -12.79 21.19 19.84
C ASN A 395 -13.22 19.85 20.44
N ARG A 396 -13.92 19.02 19.67
CA ARG A 396 -14.47 17.75 20.17
C ARG A 396 -13.62 16.57 19.71
N TRP A 397 -12.95 15.92 20.65
CA TRP A 397 -12.06 14.79 20.40
C TRP A 397 -12.74 13.47 20.76
N LEU A 398 -12.62 12.47 19.89
CA LEU A 398 -12.91 11.08 20.22
C LEU A 398 -11.61 10.29 20.40
N VAL A 399 -11.52 9.52 21.47
CA VAL A 399 -10.34 8.71 21.80
C VAL A 399 -10.77 7.28 22.09
N PRO A 400 -10.82 6.40 21.07
CA PRO A 400 -11.11 4.99 21.30
C PRO A 400 -9.93 4.29 21.98
N ILE A 401 -10.21 3.60 23.08
CA ILE A 401 -9.22 2.85 23.86
C ILE A 401 -9.56 1.37 23.90
N ALA A 402 -8.59 0.55 23.52
CA ALA A 402 -8.61 -0.90 23.70
C ALA A 402 -7.59 -1.38 24.75
N GLY A 403 -6.84 -0.45 25.34
CA GLY A 403 -5.66 -0.72 26.17
C GLY A 403 -4.36 -0.85 25.35
N GLY A 404 -3.26 -1.20 26.02
CA GLY A 404 -1.96 -1.41 25.40
C GLY A 404 -1.12 -0.14 25.20
N PRO A 405 0.14 -0.30 24.75
CA PRO A 405 1.14 0.79 24.73
C PRO A 405 0.81 1.89 23.71
N ASN A 406 0.22 1.55 22.56
CA ASN A 406 -0.12 2.54 21.53
C ASN A 406 -1.32 3.42 21.96
N ALA A 407 -2.33 2.85 22.62
CA ALA A 407 -3.47 3.62 23.13
C ALA A 407 -3.01 4.62 24.22
N ARG A 408 -2.15 4.19 25.13
CA ARG A 408 -1.54 5.09 26.14
C ARG A 408 -0.69 6.17 25.48
N TYR A 409 0.04 5.83 24.43
CA TYR A 409 0.85 6.80 23.70
C TYR A 409 -0.01 7.83 22.94
N ALA A 410 -1.14 7.42 22.36
CA ALA A 410 -2.14 8.33 21.81
C ALA A 410 -2.69 9.28 22.88
N ILE A 411 -3.06 8.76 24.06
CA ILE A 411 -3.51 9.58 25.20
C ILE A 411 -2.42 10.58 25.63
N ALA A 412 -1.15 10.16 25.65
CA ALA A 412 -0.03 11.02 26.04
C ALA A 412 0.24 12.19 25.08
N LEU A 413 -0.30 12.17 23.85
CA LEU A 413 -0.22 13.29 22.92
C LEU A 413 -1.38 14.30 23.08
N LEU A 414 -2.48 13.91 23.73
CA LEU A 414 -3.66 14.77 23.88
C LEU A 414 -3.37 16.11 24.56
N PRO A 415 -2.56 16.22 25.63
CA PRO A 415 -2.36 17.51 26.29
C PRO A 415 -1.72 18.56 25.37
N ALA A 416 -0.91 18.16 24.38
CA ALA A 416 -0.44 19.05 23.31
C ALA A 416 -1.59 19.40 22.37
N LEU A 417 -2.29 18.39 21.86
CA LEU A 417 -3.25 18.55 20.77
C LEU A 417 -4.47 19.40 21.17
N VAL A 418 -4.92 19.32 22.41
CA VAL A 418 -6.04 20.12 22.90
C VAL A 418 -5.73 21.62 23.00
N THR A 419 -4.45 22.02 23.01
CA THR A 419 -4.06 23.44 22.98
C THR A 419 -4.38 24.12 21.65
N LEU A 420 -4.68 23.35 20.61
CA LEU A 420 -5.10 23.84 19.30
C LEU A 420 -6.54 24.40 19.31
N SER A 421 -7.24 24.27 20.44
CA SER A 421 -8.66 24.53 20.56
C SER A 421 -8.97 25.47 21.71
N GLN A 422 -10.00 26.28 21.55
CA GLN A 422 -10.38 27.28 22.56
C GLN A 422 -11.15 26.64 23.72
N GLN A 423 -12.03 25.67 23.42
CA GLN A 423 -12.84 24.96 24.40
C GLN A 423 -12.84 23.46 24.06
N PRO A 424 -11.73 22.75 24.33
CA PRO A 424 -11.63 21.34 24.00
C PRO A 424 -12.50 20.48 24.93
N GLU A 425 -13.06 19.40 24.37
CA GLU A 425 -13.78 18.35 25.09
C GLU A 425 -13.28 16.99 24.59
N ILE A 426 -13.03 16.05 25.51
CA ILE A 426 -12.49 14.74 25.18
C ILE A 426 -13.51 13.65 25.51
N ASN A 427 -14.00 12.96 24.50
CA ASN A 427 -14.79 11.75 24.61
C ASN A 427 -13.85 10.53 24.60
N LEU A 428 -13.58 9.97 25.78
CA LEU A 428 -12.77 8.76 25.92
C LEU A 428 -13.68 7.54 25.80
N CYS A 429 -13.53 6.75 24.73
CA CYS A 429 -14.48 5.70 24.39
C CYS A 429 -13.88 4.30 24.53
N GLN A 430 -14.58 3.38 25.20
CA GLN A 430 -14.26 1.96 25.20
C GLN A 430 -15.41 1.16 24.59
N VAL A 431 -15.11 0.41 23.53
CA VAL A 431 -16.08 -0.48 22.85
C VAL A 431 -15.90 -1.91 23.34
N PHE A 432 -17.00 -2.54 23.74
CA PHE A 432 -17.06 -3.93 24.20
C PHE A 432 -17.82 -4.79 23.17
N HIS A 433 -17.33 -6.00 22.94
CA HIS A 433 -18.00 -6.95 22.07
C HIS A 433 -19.10 -7.70 22.83
N PRO A 434 -20.32 -7.88 22.27
CA PRO A 434 -21.45 -8.50 22.96
C PRO A 434 -21.19 -9.92 23.51
N SER A 435 -20.32 -10.69 22.87
CA SER A 435 -19.99 -12.06 23.28
C SER A 435 -18.90 -12.16 24.35
N LYS A 436 -18.27 -11.05 24.77
CA LYS A 436 -17.34 -11.03 25.92
C LYS A 436 -18.08 -10.52 27.16
N SER A 437 -18.31 -11.40 28.13
CA SER A 437 -19.04 -11.08 29.37
C SER A 437 -18.32 -10.12 30.31
N GLU A 438 -17.00 -9.92 30.16
CA GLU A 438 -16.24 -9.04 31.04
C GLU A 438 -16.17 -7.60 30.51
N ARG A 439 -17.10 -6.77 30.99
CA ARG A 439 -16.90 -5.32 31.01
C ARG A 439 -15.75 -5.07 31.97
N ASN A 440 -14.63 -4.50 31.50
CA ASN A 440 -13.55 -4.02 32.36
C ASN A 440 -13.64 -2.50 32.54
N PRO A 441 -14.58 -1.99 33.36
CA PRO A 441 -14.77 -0.55 33.58
C PRO A 441 -13.57 0.11 34.27
N LYS A 442 -12.66 -0.68 34.85
CA LYS A 442 -11.48 -0.16 35.55
C LYS A 442 -10.52 0.52 34.59
N LEU A 443 -10.33 -0.01 33.38
CA LEU A 443 -9.43 0.58 32.38
C LEU A 443 -9.89 1.99 32.00
N LEU A 444 -11.14 2.14 31.54
CA LEU A 444 -11.70 3.44 31.15
C LEU A 444 -11.65 4.44 32.32
N THR A 445 -12.03 4.01 33.52
CA THR A 445 -12.01 4.88 34.70
C THR A 445 -10.59 5.32 35.07
N GLN A 446 -9.61 4.42 34.96
CA GLN A 446 -8.21 4.71 35.26
C GLN A 446 -7.60 5.68 34.24
N GLU A 447 -7.76 5.42 32.95
CA GLU A 447 -7.24 6.28 31.89
C GLU A 447 -7.92 7.66 31.91
N THR A 448 -9.23 7.73 32.20
CA THR A 448 -9.96 9.00 32.41
C THR A 448 -9.35 9.81 33.55
N ARG A 449 -9.17 9.20 34.73
CA ARG A 449 -8.56 9.87 35.88
C ARG A 449 -7.11 10.31 35.62
N SER A 450 -6.36 9.49 34.89
CA SER A 450 -4.97 9.83 34.51
C SER A 450 -4.93 11.05 33.61
N LEU A 451 -5.79 11.08 32.59
CA LEU A 451 -5.87 12.18 31.63
C LEU A 451 -6.39 13.48 32.28
N GLN A 452 -7.40 13.39 33.15
CA GLN A 452 -7.97 14.53 33.86
C GLN A 452 -6.94 15.23 34.79
N LYS A 453 -5.89 14.52 35.23
CA LYS A 453 -4.79 15.12 36.00
C LYS A 453 -3.83 15.95 35.13
N GLN A 454 -3.78 15.67 33.83
CA GLN A 454 -2.85 16.30 32.90
C GLN A 454 -3.49 17.43 32.09
N ILE A 455 -4.82 17.47 32.01
CA ILE A 455 -5.56 18.42 31.18
C ILE A 455 -6.70 19.05 31.99
N SER A 456 -6.88 20.36 31.82
CA SER A 456 -7.91 21.15 32.51
C SER A 456 -9.31 21.08 31.86
N CYS A 457 -9.46 20.35 30.76
CA CYS A 457 -10.72 20.29 30.02
C CYS A 457 -11.57 19.07 30.40
N PRO A 458 -12.88 19.05 30.06
CA PRO A 458 -13.75 17.94 30.38
C PRO A 458 -13.31 16.65 29.65
N VAL A 459 -13.13 15.56 30.40
CA VAL A 459 -12.94 14.20 29.86
C VAL A 459 -14.16 13.36 30.19
N ILE A 460 -14.93 13.00 29.15
CA ILE A 460 -16.19 12.27 29.26
C ILE A 460 -15.93 10.79 28.93
N PRO A 461 -16.06 9.88 29.92
CA PRO A 461 -15.92 8.44 29.67
C PRO A 461 -17.19 7.88 29.01
N ILE A 462 -17.03 7.22 27.87
CA ILE A 462 -18.12 6.59 27.11
C ILE A 462 -17.84 5.08 26.99
N SER A 463 -18.81 4.26 27.38
CA SER A 463 -18.74 2.80 27.22
C SER A 463 -19.86 2.34 26.29
N LEU A 464 -19.50 1.68 25.18
CA LEU A 464 -20.45 1.19 24.17
C LEU A 464 -20.34 -0.33 24.01
N CYS A 465 -21.47 -0.98 23.74
CA CYS A 465 -21.52 -2.38 23.35
C CYS A 465 -21.82 -2.45 21.85
N ALA A 466 -20.93 -3.04 21.05
CA ALA A 466 -21.08 -3.14 19.61
C ALA A 466 -20.31 -4.33 19.04
N SER A 467 -20.85 -4.95 17.97
CA SER A 467 -20.20 -6.03 17.22
C SER A 467 -18.97 -5.55 16.43
N SER A 468 -18.97 -4.29 16.00
CA SER A 468 -17.87 -3.66 15.25
C SER A 468 -17.35 -2.42 15.98
N VAL A 469 -16.05 -2.43 16.31
CA VAL A 469 -15.38 -1.29 16.96
C VAL A 469 -15.28 -0.10 16.02
N ALA A 470 -15.02 -0.35 14.74
CA ALA A 470 -14.87 0.71 13.74
C ALA A 470 -16.21 1.43 13.49
N GLU A 471 -17.30 0.67 13.28
CA GLU A 471 -18.63 1.25 13.07
C GLU A 471 -19.10 2.02 14.31
N ALA A 472 -18.91 1.46 15.50
CA ALA A 472 -19.27 2.15 16.74
C ALA A 472 -18.51 3.47 16.93
N ALA A 473 -17.23 3.51 16.58
CA ALA A 473 -16.44 4.74 16.62
C ALA A 473 -16.95 5.76 15.59
N LEU A 474 -17.21 5.34 14.35
CA LEU A 474 -17.75 6.20 13.28
C LEU A 474 -19.11 6.78 13.66
N ASP A 475 -20.05 5.94 14.12
CA ASP A 475 -21.35 6.37 14.63
C ASP A 475 -21.23 7.40 15.75
N LEU A 476 -20.30 7.18 16.68
CA LEU A 476 -20.08 8.08 17.80
C LEU A 476 -19.50 9.42 17.33
N THR A 477 -18.58 9.43 16.36
CA THR A 477 -18.07 10.68 15.77
C THR A 477 -19.20 11.52 15.16
N GLN A 478 -20.17 10.89 14.50
CA GLN A 478 -21.31 11.59 13.93
C GLN A 478 -22.28 12.09 15.01
N LYS A 479 -22.65 11.23 15.98
CA LYS A 479 -23.61 11.55 17.05
C LYS A 479 -23.12 12.68 17.96
N GLN A 480 -21.83 12.67 18.33
CA GLN A 480 -21.22 13.70 19.18
C GLN A 480 -20.66 14.90 18.38
N GLN A 481 -20.76 14.84 17.04
CA GLN A 481 -20.17 15.81 16.10
C GLN A 481 -18.68 16.06 16.41
N CYS A 482 -17.91 14.98 16.55
CA CYS A 482 -16.48 15.06 16.84
C CYS A 482 -15.73 15.69 15.65
N ASP A 483 -14.83 16.62 15.96
CA ASP A 483 -13.95 17.28 14.98
C ASP A 483 -12.71 16.43 14.68
N ALA A 484 -12.28 15.65 15.67
CA ALA A 484 -11.09 14.82 15.58
C ALA A 484 -11.23 13.47 16.29
N ILE A 485 -10.54 12.47 15.78
CA ILE A 485 -10.35 11.17 16.43
C ILE A 485 -8.85 10.84 16.50
N ILE A 486 -8.39 10.39 17.66
CA ILE A 486 -7.01 9.92 17.85
C ILE A 486 -6.99 8.48 18.32
N LEU A 487 -6.18 7.65 17.65
CA LEU A 487 -6.18 6.20 17.78
C LEU A 487 -4.76 5.69 17.91
N GLY A 488 -4.52 4.87 18.93
CA GLY A 488 -3.27 4.12 19.06
C GLY A 488 -3.35 2.80 18.29
N ALA A 489 -2.40 2.54 17.38
CA ALA A 489 -2.38 1.32 16.59
C ALA A 489 -0.98 0.70 16.49
N SER A 490 -0.89 -0.63 16.52
CA SER A 490 0.37 -1.36 16.29
C SER A 490 0.70 -1.40 14.80
N ARG A 491 1.97 -1.70 14.45
CA ARG A 491 2.39 -1.93 13.05
C ARG A 491 1.49 -2.94 12.34
N GLU A 492 1.25 -4.07 13.00
CA GLU A 492 0.40 -5.13 12.48
C GLU A 492 -1.04 -4.68 12.30
N SER A 493 -1.60 -3.97 13.29
CA SER A 493 -2.97 -3.47 13.20
C SER A 493 -3.12 -2.42 12.11
N LEU A 494 -2.09 -1.65 11.79
CA LEU A 494 -2.12 -0.66 10.72
C LEU A 494 -1.97 -1.28 9.33
N LEU A 495 -1.24 -2.40 9.22
CA LEU A 495 -0.80 -2.95 7.92
C LEU A 495 -1.44 -4.29 7.54
N LYS A 496 -2.27 -4.89 8.39
CA LYS A 496 -2.86 -6.22 8.17
C LYS A 496 -4.31 -6.10 7.70
N GLN A 497 -4.61 -6.64 6.52
CA GLN A 497 -5.99 -6.91 6.09
C GLN A 497 -6.46 -8.19 6.78
N VAL A 498 -7.39 -8.07 7.72
CA VAL A 498 -7.99 -9.19 8.47
C VAL A 498 -9.40 -9.44 7.95
N VAL A 499 -9.88 -10.68 8.05
CA VAL A 499 -11.26 -11.09 7.69
C VAL A 499 -12.34 -10.26 8.41
N GLN A 500 -12.04 -9.71 9.60
CA GLN A 500 -12.93 -8.81 10.36
C GLN A 500 -12.65 -7.31 10.13
N GLY A 501 -11.77 -6.97 9.17
CA GLY A 501 -11.36 -5.59 8.88
C GLY A 501 -10.21 -5.06 9.76
N ASN A 502 -9.54 -4.03 9.26
CA ASN A 502 -8.53 -3.25 9.98
C ASN A 502 -9.21 -2.02 10.61
N ILE A 503 -9.35 -1.98 11.93
CA ILE A 503 -10.11 -0.92 12.63
C ILE A 503 -9.53 0.47 12.36
N PRO A 504 -8.22 0.73 12.56
CA PRO A 504 -7.60 2.01 12.19
C PRO A 504 -7.84 2.42 10.74
N GLU A 505 -7.69 1.48 9.79
CA GLU A 505 -7.93 1.75 8.37
C GLU A 505 -9.40 2.09 8.10
N ALA A 506 -10.33 1.30 8.61
CA ALA A 506 -11.76 1.49 8.40
C ALA A 506 -12.22 2.86 8.93
N ILE A 507 -11.76 3.25 10.12
CA ILE A 507 -12.03 4.58 10.66
C ILE A 507 -11.37 5.66 9.80
N ALA A 508 -10.10 5.47 9.43
CA ALA A 508 -9.36 6.48 8.72
C ALA A 508 -9.88 6.70 7.28
N ARG A 509 -10.40 5.66 6.61
CA ARG A 509 -11.06 5.80 5.30
C ARG A 509 -12.43 6.46 5.42
N ASN A 510 -13.24 6.04 6.39
CA ASN A 510 -14.67 6.40 6.44
C ASN A 510 -15.01 7.58 7.38
N CYS A 511 -14.08 8.12 8.17
CA CYS A 511 -14.34 9.36 8.93
C CYS A 511 -14.14 10.59 8.04
N ASP A 512 -15.09 11.53 8.14
CA ASP A 512 -15.01 12.88 7.56
C ASP A 512 -14.23 13.87 8.45
N CYS A 513 -14.02 13.48 9.71
CA CYS A 513 -13.29 14.21 10.73
C CYS A 513 -11.76 14.12 10.56
N THR A 514 -11.01 14.91 11.33
CA THR A 514 -9.55 14.76 11.39
C THR A 514 -9.20 13.44 12.10
N VAL A 515 -8.41 12.57 11.47
CA VAL A 515 -8.00 11.27 12.03
C VAL A 515 -6.50 11.31 12.31
N ILE A 516 -6.13 11.04 13.56
CA ILE A 516 -4.73 10.96 14.00
C ILE A 516 -4.44 9.51 14.41
N LEU A 517 -3.59 8.83 13.65
CA LEU A 517 -3.13 7.47 13.98
C LEU A 517 -1.75 7.55 14.60
N VAL A 518 -1.58 6.87 15.73
CA VAL A 518 -0.35 6.94 16.51
C VAL A 518 0.23 5.54 16.66
N ARG A 519 1.51 5.41 16.31
CA ARG A 519 2.30 4.20 16.49
C ARG A 519 3.53 4.52 17.32
N LYS A 520 3.70 3.84 18.45
CA LYS A 520 4.93 3.92 19.23
C LYS A 520 6.05 3.10 18.58
N ALA A 521 7.29 3.57 18.67
CA ALA A 521 8.49 2.78 18.41
C ALA A 521 8.50 1.54 19.31
N ILE A 522 8.91 0.40 18.76
CA ILE A 522 9.19 -0.78 19.57
C ILE A 522 10.52 -0.49 20.25
N GLY A 523 10.49 -0.16 21.55
CA GLY A 523 11.71 0.03 22.31
C GLY A 523 12.47 -1.28 22.37
N HIS A 524 13.78 -1.24 22.11
CA HIS A 524 14.70 -2.21 22.67
C HIS A 524 14.68 -1.98 24.20
N GLN A 525 13.75 -2.64 24.90
CA GLN A 525 13.84 -2.81 26.35
C GLN A 525 14.56 -4.10 26.66
#